data_AF-A0A2W6AHA1-F1
#
_entry.id   AF-A0A2W6AHA1-F1
#
_cell.length_a   1.000
_cell.length_b   1.000
_cell.length_c   1.000
_cell.angle_alpha   90.00
_cell.angle_beta   90.00
_cell.angle_gamma   90.00
#
_symmetry.space_group_name_H-M   'P 1'
#
loop_
_entity.id
_entity.type
_entity.pdbx_description
1 polymer ?
#
loop_
_entity_poly.entity_id
_entity_poly.type
_entity_poly.pdbx_seq_one_letter_code
_entity_poly.pdbx_strand_id
1 'polypeptide(L)'
;MTNEELFLKTLKDIKVRARPNGQDEYDVLMLTPLLRKLLIDARPLVEVINQKYRLKVKYTITNYSFPPYPGDPEPAFWAIQDGFDPGTSLRPRGLIEVNKEQLLQRLLIVENGQKLTVLDVIKYLAHVEGAVHIGTPSNDKEKALAELTKKATIGGYPPATRSIQAVARVVTEGLESLRKAVQRDARVSHPKKQMQAKQEGRLPRGQRASTQISDKEGDNPL
;
A
#
# COMPACT_ATOMS: atom_id res chain seq x y z
N MET A 1 13.65 2.02 -11.52
CA MET A 1 12.40 1.33 -11.11
C MET A 1 11.25 2.00 -11.83
N THR A 2 10.40 1.25 -12.51
CA THR A 2 9.21 1.81 -13.18
C THR A 2 8.08 2.09 -12.18
N ASN A 3 7.07 2.85 -12.59
CA ASN A 3 5.89 3.08 -11.75
C ASN A 3 5.17 1.76 -11.45
N GLU A 4 5.08 0.85 -12.42
CA GLU A 4 4.48 -0.48 -12.25
C GLU A 4 5.24 -1.32 -11.22
N GLU A 5 6.57 -1.32 -11.28
CA GLU A 5 7.41 -2.01 -10.30
C GLU A 5 7.22 -1.42 -8.89
N LEU A 6 7.21 -0.09 -8.79
CA LEU A 6 6.96 0.62 -7.52
C LEU A 6 5.57 0.29 -6.97
N PHE A 7 4.54 0.26 -7.81
CA PHE A 7 3.17 -0.07 -7.43
C PHE A 7 3.07 -1.50 -6.88
N LEU A 8 3.62 -2.48 -7.61
CA LEU A 8 3.62 -3.87 -7.18
C LEU A 8 4.42 -4.08 -5.88
N LYS A 9 5.57 -3.41 -5.74
CA LYS A 9 6.36 -3.43 -4.50
C LYS A 9 5.63 -2.79 -3.33
N THR A 10 4.96 -1.66 -3.56
CA THR A 10 4.15 -0.96 -2.54
C THR A 10 3.01 -1.85 -2.06
N LEU A 11 2.25 -2.48 -2.96
CA LEU A 11 1.18 -3.41 -2.58
C LEU A 11 1.71 -4.63 -1.81
N LYS A 12 2.88 -5.17 -2.20
CA LYS A 12 3.52 -6.26 -1.47
C LYS A 12 3.90 -5.85 -0.06
N ASP A 13 4.49 -4.67 0.11
CA ASP A 13 4.92 -4.15 1.41
C ASP A 13 3.70 -3.94 2.34
N ILE A 14 2.62 -3.33 1.82
CA ILE A 14 1.36 -3.20 2.56
C ILE A 14 0.83 -4.58 2.98
N LYS A 15 0.78 -5.57 2.08
CA LYS A 15 0.29 -6.93 2.42
C LYS A 15 1.13 -7.63 3.49
N VAL A 16 2.42 -7.32 3.62
CA VAL A 16 3.28 -7.86 4.68
C VAL A 16 2.99 -7.17 6.01
N ARG A 17 2.92 -5.84 6.01
CA ARG A 17 2.71 -5.02 7.21
C ARG A 17 1.28 -5.03 7.76
N ALA A 18 0.29 -5.30 6.91
CA ALA A 18 -1.13 -5.28 7.28
C ALA A 18 -1.69 -6.63 7.75
N ARG A 19 -0.86 -7.67 7.88
CA ARG A 19 -1.35 -8.99 8.34
C ARG A 19 -1.95 -8.88 9.74
N PRO A 20 -2.96 -9.67 10.10
CA PRO A 20 -3.40 -9.76 11.47
C PRO A 20 -2.35 -10.51 12.30
N ASN A 21 -1.88 -9.89 13.38
CA ASN A 21 -0.96 -10.43 14.40
C ASN A 21 0.52 -10.50 13.96
N GLY A 22 1.42 -10.20 14.92
CA GLY A 22 2.86 -10.37 14.76
C GLY A 22 3.60 -9.14 14.24
N GLN A 23 2.95 -7.98 14.11
CA GLN A 23 3.62 -6.70 13.84
C GLN A 23 3.84 -5.93 15.13
N ASP A 24 4.97 -5.24 15.21
CA ASP A 24 5.12 -4.15 16.16
C ASP A 24 4.35 -2.90 15.70
N GLU A 25 4.24 -1.91 16.57
CA GLU A 25 3.55 -0.66 16.27
C GLU A 25 4.18 0.09 15.10
N TYR A 26 5.50 0.03 14.98
CA TYR A 26 6.25 0.70 13.92
C TYR A 26 5.85 0.15 12.55
N ASP A 27 5.76 -1.17 12.39
CA ASP A 27 5.35 -1.80 11.15
C ASP A 27 3.96 -1.37 10.70
N VAL A 28 3.04 -1.22 11.65
CA VAL A 28 1.68 -0.73 11.41
C VAL A 28 1.69 0.76 11.05
N LEU A 29 2.44 1.58 11.79
CA LEU A 29 2.59 3.01 11.52
C LEU A 29 3.13 3.24 10.10
N MET A 30 4.06 2.39 9.65
CA MET A 30 4.67 2.43 8.31
C MET A 30 3.71 2.06 7.17
N LEU A 31 2.48 1.61 7.45
CA LEU A 31 1.42 1.54 6.43
C LEU A 31 1.02 2.93 5.93
N THR A 32 1.13 3.95 6.77
CA THR A 32 0.72 5.33 6.49
C THR A 32 1.41 5.92 5.26
N PRO A 33 2.75 5.97 5.15
CA PRO A 33 3.42 6.49 3.95
C PRO A 33 3.07 5.70 2.69
N LEU A 34 2.84 4.39 2.80
CA LEU A 34 2.46 3.56 1.66
C LEU A 34 1.06 3.91 1.15
N LEU A 35 0.11 4.11 2.07
CA LEU A 35 -1.25 4.52 1.73
C LEU A 35 -1.31 5.95 1.18
N ARG A 36 -0.53 6.88 1.73
CA ARG A 36 -0.38 8.23 1.18
C ARG A 36 0.08 8.21 -0.27
N LYS A 37 1.16 7.46 -0.55
CA LYS A 37 1.72 7.29 -1.88
C LYS A 37 0.70 6.72 -2.86
N LEU A 38 -0.13 5.77 -2.43
CA LEU A 38 -1.15 5.15 -3.27
C LEU A 38 -2.34 6.07 -3.54
N LEU A 39 -2.82 6.82 -2.53
CA LEU A 39 -4.17 7.40 -2.54
C LEU A 39 -4.22 8.93 -2.45
N ILE A 40 -3.25 9.59 -1.82
CA ILE A 40 -3.40 10.97 -1.32
C ILE A 40 -2.39 11.95 -1.92
N ASP A 41 -1.12 11.59 -2.05
CA ASP A 41 -0.08 12.54 -2.47
C ASP A 41 -0.43 13.17 -3.82
N ALA A 42 0.16 14.33 -4.15
CA ALA A 42 -0.24 15.17 -5.29
C ALA A 42 -0.40 14.43 -6.64
N ARG A 43 0.32 13.33 -6.82
CA ARG A 43 0.15 12.41 -7.95
C ARG A 43 0.02 10.96 -7.43
N PRO A 44 -1.17 10.53 -6.99
CA PRO A 44 -1.36 9.23 -6.35
C PRO A 44 -0.97 8.10 -7.29
N LEU A 45 -0.18 7.14 -6.81
CA LEU A 45 0.37 6.07 -7.65
C LEU A 45 -0.74 5.22 -8.30
N VAL A 46 -1.88 5.02 -7.62
CA VAL A 46 -3.03 4.33 -8.20
C VAL A 46 -3.54 5.02 -9.46
N GLU A 47 -3.64 6.35 -9.46
CA GLU A 47 -4.10 7.11 -10.63
C GLU A 47 -3.09 7.04 -11.77
N VAL A 48 -1.80 7.22 -11.47
CA VAL A 48 -0.73 7.14 -12.48
C VAL A 48 -0.77 5.80 -13.20
N ILE A 49 -0.91 4.71 -12.47
CA ILE A 49 -0.99 3.37 -13.06
C ILE A 49 -2.30 3.18 -13.80
N ASN A 50 -3.42 3.60 -13.21
CA ASN A 50 -4.74 3.38 -13.78
C ASN A 50 -5.03 4.25 -15.01
N GLN A 51 -4.25 5.29 -15.31
CA GLN A 51 -4.30 6.02 -16.59
C GLN A 51 -4.12 5.08 -17.79
N LYS A 52 -3.25 4.07 -17.65
CA LYS A 52 -2.98 3.07 -18.69
C LYS A 52 -4.11 2.03 -18.80
N TYR A 53 -4.59 1.51 -17.67
CA TYR A 53 -5.53 0.37 -17.65
C TYR A 53 -7.01 0.78 -17.64
N ARG A 54 -7.32 2.01 -17.21
CA ARG A 54 -8.66 2.62 -17.17
C ARG A 54 -9.71 1.75 -16.49
N LEU A 55 -9.31 1.04 -15.43
CA LEU A 55 -10.21 0.17 -14.66
C LEU A 55 -11.04 1.01 -13.69
N LYS A 56 -12.31 0.61 -13.48
CA LYS A 56 -13.16 1.19 -12.44
C LYS A 56 -12.80 0.59 -11.09
N VAL A 57 -11.81 1.16 -10.42
CA VAL A 57 -11.38 0.73 -9.09
C VAL A 57 -12.48 1.04 -8.06
N LYS A 58 -12.81 0.03 -7.24
CA LYS A 58 -13.79 0.09 -6.16
C LYS A 58 -13.22 -0.57 -4.92
N TYR A 59 -13.61 -0.08 -3.76
CA TYR A 59 -13.22 -0.62 -2.46
C TYR A 59 -14.47 -1.12 -1.75
N THR A 60 -14.47 -2.38 -1.36
CA THR A 60 -15.57 -2.97 -0.60
C THR A 60 -15.29 -2.82 0.88
N ILE A 61 -16.20 -2.19 1.61
CA ILE A 61 -16.09 -1.96 3.05
C ILE A 61 -17.36 -2.40 3.76
N THR A 62 -17.27 -2.58 5.07
CA THR A 62 -18.46 -2.82 5.88
C THR A 62 -19.29 -1.54 6.00
N ASN A 63 -20.61 -1.65 5.84
CA ASN A 63 -21.53 -0.54 5.95
C ASN A 63 -21.90 -0.25 7.41
N TYR A 64 -21.09 0.53 8.11
CA TYR A 64 -21.40 1.00 9.45
C TYR A 64 -22.01 2.39 9.44
N SER A 65 -23.01 2.59 10.30
CA SER A 65 -23.55 3.89 10.68
C SER A 65 -23.01 4.32 12.04
N PHE A 66 -22.87 5.64 12.23
CA PHE A 66 -22.63 6.25 13.53
C PHE A 66 -23.81 7.21 13.85
N PRO A 67 -24.39 7.19 15.06
CA PRO A 67 -24.10 6.25 16.15
C PRO A 67 -24.40 4.78 15.76
N PRO A 68 -23.77 3.79 16.42
CA PRO A 68 -23.95 2.39 16.07
C PRO A 68 -25.38 1.90 16.30
N TYR A 69 -26.18 2.56 17.13
CA TYR A 69 -27.59 2.25 17.33
C TYR A 69 -28.42 3.53 17.24
N PRO A 70 -29.43 3.60 16.36
CA PRO A 70 -30.32 4.75 16.28
C PRO A 70 -31.02 5.00 17.63
N GLY A 71 -30.97 6.23 18.12
CA GLY A 71 -31.59 6.63 19.39
C GLY A 71 -30.67 6.61 20.60
N ASP A 72 -29.51 5.96 20.51
CA ASP A 72 -28.50 6.02 21.57
C ASP A 72 -27.82 7.41 21.59
N PRO A 73 -27.42 7.90 22.78
CA PRO A 73 -26.59 9.09 22.86
C PRO A 73 -25.26 8.88 22.11
N GLU A 74 -24.75 9.92 21.46
CA GLU A 74 -23.44 9.84 20.80
C GLU A 74 -22.36 9.54 21.86
N PRO A 75 -21.58 8.46 21.71
CA PRO A 75 -20.54 8.14 22.67
C PRO A 75 -19.41 9.16 22.61
N ALA A 76 -18.78 9.44 23.75
CA ALA A 76 -17.60 10.30 23.81
C ALA A 76 -16.43 9.75 22.99
N PHE A 77 -16.31 8.42 22.90
CA PHE A 77 -15.32 7.73 22.08
C PHE A 77 -15.96 6.56 21.32
N TRP A 78 -15.64 6.44 20.03
CA TRP A 78 -15.99 5.29 19.19
C TRP A 78 -14.94 5.10 18.09
N ALA A 79 -14.58 3.84 17.78
CA ALA A 79 -13.68 3.52 16.68
C ALA A 79 -14.09 2.23 15.98
N ILE A 80 -14.11 2.24 14.64
CA ILE A 80 -14.55 1.09 13.83
C ILE A 80 -13.54 -0.06 13.79
N GLN A 81 -12.24 0.25 13.84
CA GLN A 81 -11.14 -0.72 13.92
C GLN A 81 -11.24 -1.80 12.80
N ASP A 82 -11.05 -3.07 13.15
CA ASP A 82 -11.15 -4.22 12.23
C ASP A 82 -12.55 -4.41 11.62
N GLY A 83 -13.58 -3.74 12.15
CA GLY A 83 -14.91 -3.72 11.54
C GLY A 83 -14.92 -3.06 10.16
N PHE A 84 -13.96 -2.20 9.84
CA PHE A 84 -13.90 -1.50 8.56
C PHE A 84 -13.69 -2.46 7.38
N ASP A 85 -12.86 -3.49 7.59
CA ASP A 85 -12.53 -4.53 6.61
C ASP A 85 -13.53 -5.70 6.70
N PRO A 86 -14.30 -6.01 5.63
CA PRO A 86 -15.20 -7.15 5.60
C PRO A 86 -14.53 -8.49 5.91
N GLY A 87 -13.25 -8.66 5.56
CA GLY A 87 -12.51 -9.90 5.79
C GLY A 87 -12.14 -10.14 7.26
N THR A 88 -12.16 -9.10 8.09
CA THR A 88 -11.85 -9.20 9.53
C THR A 88 -13.01 -8.81 10.44
N SER A 89 -14.09 -8.25 9.90
CA SER A 89 -15.27 -7.90 10.67
C SER A 89 -16.00 -9.15 11.16
N LEU A 90 -16.21 -9.27 12.47
CA LEU A 90 -16.93 -10.40 13.08
C LEU A 90 -18.42 -10.43 12.68
N ARG A 91 -19.02 -9.26 12.44
CA ARG A 91 -20.45 -9.11 12.12
C ARG A 91 -20.65 -7.93 11.15
N PRO A 92 -20.34 -8.11 9.85
CA PRO A 92 -20.47 -7.03 8.89
C PRO A 92 -21.93 -6.62 8.73
N ARG A 93 -22.24 -5.34 8.95
CA ARG A 93 -23.61 -4.79 8.81
C ARG A 93 -23.94 -4.48 7.34
N GLY A 94 -23.77 -5.48 6.48
CA GLY A 94 -23.82 -5.32 5.03
C GLY A 94 -22.53 -4.73 4.46
N LEU A 95 -22.42 -4.79 3.14
CA LEU A 95 -21.24 -4.35 2.39
C LEU A 95 -21.64 -3.23 1.43
N ILE A 96 -20.73 -2.27 1.24
CA ILE A 96 -20.89 -1.22 0.24
C ILE A 96 -19.60 -1.09 -0.58
N GLU A 97 -19.77 -0.77 -1.85
CA GLU A 97 -18.66 -0.41 -2.73
C GLU A 97 -18.50 1.11 -2.79
N VAL A 98 -17.29 1.59 -2.57
CA VAL A 98 -16.96 3.02 -2.60
C VAL A 98 -15.85 3.31 -3.61
N ASN A 99 -15.83 4.51 -4.18
CA ASN A 99 -14.65 5.00 -4.90
C ASN A 99 -13.58 5.51 -3.91
N LYS A 100 -12.45 5.98 -4.43
CA LYS A 100 -11.33 6.49 -3.63
C LYS A 100 -11.73 7.68 -2.76
N GLU A 101 -12.45 8.64 -3.33
CA GLU A 101 -12.86 9.86 -2.62
C GLU A 101 -13.80 9.52 -1.47
N GLN A 102 -14.80 8.68 -1.74
CA GLN A 102 -15.74 8.18 -0.74
C GLN A 102 -15.04 7.37 0.34
N LEU A 103 -14.05 6.54 -0.01
CA LEU A 103 -13.24 5.79 0.95
C LEU A 103 -12.51 6.74 1.91
N LEU A 104 -11.82 7.75 1.37
CA LEU A 104 -11.06 8.72 2.16
C LEU A 104 -11.94 9.54 3.11
N GLN A 105 -13.22 9.72 2.78
CA GLN A 105 -14.19 10.43 3.61
C GLN A 105 -14.93 9.51 4.61
N ARG A 106 -14.66 8.20 4.63
CA ARG A 106 -15.33 7.31 5.59
C ARG A 106 -14.87 7.58 7.02
N LEU A 107 -15.85 7.65 7.91
CA LEU A 107 -15.64 7.79 9.35
C LEU A 107 -14.92 6.55 9.90
N LEU A 108 -13.84 6.77 10.64
CA LEU A 108 -13.12 5.72 11.36
C LEU A 108 -13.25 5.88 12.87
N ILE A 109 -13.16 7.11 13.36
CA ILE A 109 -13.06 7.40 14.79
C ILE A 109 -13.96 8.60 15.12
N VAL A 110 -14.59 8.55 16.29
CA VAL A 110 -15.20 9.70 16.95
C VAL A 110 -14.54 9.88 18.30
N GLU A 111 -14.07 11.09 18.60
CA GLU A 111 -13.46 11.45 19.89
C GLU A 111 -13.97 12.83 20.30
N ASN A 112 -14.68 12.91 21.44
CA ASN A 112 -15.29 14.13 21.98
C ASN A 112 -16.05 14.96 20.92
N GLY A 113 -16.89 14.28 20.14
CA GLY A 113 -17.69 14.88 19.06
C GLY A 113 -16.92 15.15 17.76
N GLN A 114 -15.59 14.99 17.72
CA GLN A 114 -14.81 15.12 16.49
C GLN A 114 -14.94 13.87 15.62
N LYS A 115 -15.47 14.03 14.41
CA LYS A 115 -15.63 12.97 13.41
C LYS A 115 -14.37 12.89 12.54
N LEU A 116 -13.63 11.80 12.67
CA LEU A 116 -12.32 11.58 12.08
C LEU A 116 -12.41 10.55 10.96
N THR A 117 -12.11 10.98 9.74
CA THR A 117 -12.18 10.16 8.53
C THR A 117 -10.90 9.37 8.28
N VAL A 118 -10.91 8.45 7.30
CA VAL A 118 -9.71 7.78 6.79
C VAL A 118 -8.63 8.80 6.41
N LEU A 119 -8.99 9.89 5.72
CA LEU A 119 -8.06 10.94 5.33
C LEU A 119 -7.46 11.65 6.54
N ASP A 120 -8.28 12.00 7.54
CA ASP A 120 -7.81 12.68 8.75
C ASP A 120 -6.80 11.81 9.50
N VAL A 121 -7.11 10.52 9.68
CA VAL A 121 -6.23 9.55 10.36
C VAL A 121 -4.91 9.39 9.62
N ILE A 122 -4.93 9.24 8.28
CA ILE A 122 -3.69 9.11 7.50
C ILE A 122 -2.83 10.37 7.60
N LYS A 123 -3.43 11.57 7.52
CA LYS A 123 -2.70 12.83 7.64
C LYS A 123 -2.08 12.98 9.03
N TYR A 124 -2.86 12.71 10.08
CA TYR A 124 -2.41 12.74 11.46
C TYR A 124 -1.19 11.82 11.67
N LEU A 125 -1.31 10.54 11.31
CA LEU A 125 -0.21 9.58 11.48
C LEU A 125 1.04 10.00 10.70
N ALA A 126 0.85 10.61 9.51
CA ALA A 126 1.95 11.02 8.65
C ALA A 126 2.70 12.26 9.14
N HIS A 127 2.00 13.22 9.73
CA HIS A 127 2.53 14.56 10.04
C HIS A 127 2.73 14.81 11.53
N VAL A 128 2.09 14.02 12.40
CA VAL A 128 2.17 14.16 13.85
C VAL A 128 2.91 12.97 14.47
N GLU A 129 2.44 11.74 14.25
CA GLU A 129 2.99 10.52 14.88
C GLU A 129 4.29 10.01 14.23
N GLY A 130 4.92 10.79 13.35
CA GLY A 130 6.25 10.46 12.84
C GLY A 130 6.31 9.42 11.72
N ALA A 131 5.19 9.01 11.12
CA ALA A 131 5.24 8.04 10.00
C ALA A 131 5.91 8.62 8.73
N VAL A 132 5.97 9.95 8.60
CA VAL A 132 6.75 10.67 7.58
C VAL A 132 7.52 11.82 8.20
N HIS A 133 6.83 12.65 8.98
CA HIS A 133 7.39 13.75 9.74
C HIS A 133 6.82 13.73 11.15
N ILE A 134 7.64 14.14 12.12
CA ILE A 134 7.18 14.41 13.48
C ILE A 134 6.77 15.88 13.59
N GLY A 135 5.61 16.13 14.17
CA GLY A 135 5.02 17.46 14.25
C GLY A 135 4.10 17.61 15.44
N THR A 136 3.62 18.82 15.67
CA THR A 136 2.66 19.12 16.73
C THR A 136 1.24 19.21 16.17
N PRO A 137 0.22 18.64 16.84
CA PRO A 137 -1.17 18.81 16.45
C PRO A 137 -1.55 20.28 16.29
N SER A 138 -2.06 20.65 15.11
CA SER A 138 -2.32 22.04 14.73
C SER A 138 -3.80 22.39 14.68
N ASN A 139 -4.67 21.41 14.48
CA ASN A 139 -6.12 21.58 14.38
C ASN A 139 -6.87 20.65 15.34
N ASP A 140 -8.18 20.88 15.49
CA ASP A 140 -9.01 20.18 16.50
C ASP A 140 -9.07 18.67 16.28
N LYS A 141 -9.07 18.21 15.02
CA LYS A 141 -9.04 16.78 14.69
C LYS A 141 -7.73 16.12 15.08
N GLU A 142 -6.60 16.75 14.79
CA GLU A 142 -5.28 16.27 15.18
C GLU A 142 -5.12 16.28 16.70
N LYS A 143 -5.61 17.32 17.38
CA LYS A 143 -5.61 17.39 18.85
C LYS A 143 -6.44 16.27 19.47
N ALA A 144 -7.63 16.00 18.92
CA ALA A 144 -8.46 14.90 19.37
C ALA A 144 -7.75 13.54 19.22
N LEU A 145 -7.10 13.30 18.08
CA LEU A 145 -6.32 12.08 17.86
C LEU A 145 -5.12 11.98 18.81
N ALA A 146 -4.38 13.06 19.05
CA ALA A 146 -3.25 13.07 19.97
C ALA A 146 -3.67 12.81 21.42
N GLU A 147 -4.80 13.36 21.84
CA GLU A 147 -5.36 13.08 23.17
C GLU A 147 -5.84 11.63 23.26
N LEU A 148 -6.45 11.08 22.21
CA LEU A 148 -6.87 9.69 22.17
C LEU A 148 -5.69 8.72 22.26
N THR A 149 -4.58 8.99 21.55
CA THR A 149 -3.35 8.19 21.61
C THR A 149 -2.83 8.05 23.05
N LYS A 150 -2.91 9.11 23.86
CA LYS A 150 -2.46 9.09 25.26
C LYS A 150 -3.39 8.33 26.20
N LYS A 151 -4.69 8.28 25.88
CA LYS A 151 -5.74 7.78 26.78
C LYS A 151 -6.07 6.30 26.57
N ALA A 152 -5.87 5.78 25.37
CA ALA A 152 -6.37 4.46 25.00
C ALA A 152 -5.38 3.69 24.14
N THR A 153 -5.38 2.38 24.35
CA THR A 153 -4.75 1.41 23.44
C THR A 153 -5.76 0.31 23.13
N ILE A 154 -5.76 -0.19 21.89
CA ILE A 154 -6.60 -1.28 21.44
C ILE A 154 -5.72 -2.32 20.78
N GLY A 155 -5.69 -3.52 21.36
CA GLY A 155 -4.79 -4.59 20.92
C GLY A 155 -3.31 -4.23 21.04
N GLY A 156 -2.96 -3.32 21.96
CA GLY A 156 -1.57 -2.87 22.18
C GLY A 156 -1.13 -1.66 21.34
N TYR A 157 -2.02 -1.08 20.51
CA TYR A 157 -1.71 0.07 19.67
C TYR A 157 -2.63 1.26 19.95
N PRO A 158 -2.20 2.50 19.66
CA PRO A 158 -3.10 3.64 19.58
C PRO A 158 -4.26 3.37 18.60
N PRO A 159 -5.49 3.83 18.90
CA PRO A 159 -6.66 3.52 18.06
C PRO A 159 -6.52 3.94 16.58
N ALA A 160 -5.84 5.06 16.32
CA ALA A 160 -5.54 5.54 14.97
C ALA A 160 -4.63 4.58 14.20
N THR A 161 -3.52 4.18 14.84
CA THR A 161 -2.56 3.20 14.33
C THR A 161 -3.24 1.85 14.09
N ARG A 162 -4.04 1.35 15.03
CA ARG A 162 -4.76 0.09 14.81
C ARG A 162 -5.73 0.15 13.62
N SER A 163 -6.44 1.27 13.47
CA SER A 163 -7.43 1.44 12.40
C SER A 163 -6.80 1.44 11.00
N ILE A 164 -5.53 1.85 10.86
CA ILE A 164 -4.89 1.89 9.54
C ILE A 164 -4.64 0.50 8.95
N GLN A 165 -4.55 -0.55 9.78
CA GLN A 165 -4.40 -1.93 9.30
C GLN A 165 -5.62 -2.37 8.47
N ALA A 166 -6.83 -2.10 8.96
CA ALA A 166 -8.06 -2.46 8.25
C ALA A 166 -8.20 -1.69 6.94
N VAL A 167 -7.87 -0.38 6.95
CA VAL A 167 -7.83 0.44 5.73
C VAL A 167 -6.84 -0.13 4.72
N ALA A 168 -5.64 -0.52 5.16
CA ALA A 168 -4.62 -1.10 4.31
C ALA A 168 -5.09 -2.38 3.61
N ARG A 169 -5.77 -3.28 4.32
CA ARG A 169 -6.33 -4.52 3.75
C ARG A 169 -7.37 -4.21 2.69
N VAL A 170 -8.36 -3.36 3.00
CA VAL A 170 -9.40 -2.89 2.07
C VAL A 170 -8.79 -2.30 0.80
N VAL A 171 -7.76 -1.45 0.95
CA VAL A 171 -7.10 -0.80 -0.19
C VAL A 171 -6.39 -1.84 -1.06
N THR A 172 -5.67 -2.79 -0.46
CA THR A 172 -4.99 -3.83 -1.25
C THR A 172 -5.96 -4.76 -1.98
N GLU A 173 -7.12 -5.05 -1.39
CA GLU A 173 -8.15 -5.87 -2.01
C GLU A 173 -8.84 -5.12 -3.15
N GLY A 174 -9.22 -3.86 -2.94
CA GLY A 174 -9.84 -3.03 -4.00
C GLY A 174 -8.92 -2.79 -5.21
N LEU A 175 -7.60 -2.90 -5.02
CA LEU A 175 -6.59 -2.75 -6.09
C LEU A 175 -6.21 -4.06 -6.77
N GLU A 176 -6.83 -5.18 -6.42
CA GLU A 176 -6.46 -6.51 -6.91
C GLU A 176 -6.61 -6.65 -8.44
N SER A 177 -7.67 -6.08 -9.02
CA SER A 177 -7.90 -6.08 -10.48
C SER A 177 -6.80 -5.30 -11.21
N LEU A 178 -6.43 -4.12 -10.70
CA LEU A 178 -5.34 -3.31 -11.24
C LEU A 178 -3.98 -4.02 -11.10
N ARG A 179 -3.73 -4.65 -9.94
CA ARG A 179 -2.53 -5.46 -9.70
C ARG A 179 -2.39 -6.59 -10.72
N LYS A 180 -3.46 -7.34 -10.99
CA LYS A 180 -3.47 -8.42 -11.98
C LYS A 180 -3.19 -7.91 -13.40
N ALA A 181 -3.78 -6.78 -13.79
CA ALA A 181 -3.54 -6.16 -15.09
C ALA A 181 -2.06 -5.77 -15.28
N VAL A 182 -1.47 -5.10 -14.28
CA VAL A 182 -0.05 -4.72 -14.29
C VAL A 182 0.87 -5.94 -14.39
N GLN A 183 0.58 -7.01 -13.65
CA GLN A 183 1.38 -8.24 -13.69
C GLN A 183 1.30 -8.96 -15.04
N ARG A 184 0.13 -8.96 -15.69
CA ARG A 184 -0.05 -9.57 -17.02
C ARG A 184 0.85 -8.89 -18.04
N ASP A 185 0.85 -7.57 -18.08
CA ASP A 185 1.66 -6.77 -19.02
C ASP A 185 3.18 -6.97 -18.78
N ALA A 186 3.59 -7.03 -17.52
CA ALA A 186 4.98 -7.27 -17.15
C ALA A 186 5.49 -8.64 -17.65
N ARG A 187 4.63 -9.68 -17.59
CA ARG A 187 4.94 -11.02 -18.09
C ARG A 187 5.02 -11.10 -19.62
N VAL A 188 4.21 -10.33 -20.34
CA VAL A 188 4.25 -10.29 -21.81
C VAL A 188 5.49 -9.55 -22.33
N SER A 189 5.97 -8.55 -21.59
CA SER A 189 7.12 -7.73 -21.99
C SER A 189 8.48 -8.39 -21.77
N HIS A 190 8.60 -9.29 -20.79
CA HIS A 190 9.85 -10.01 -20.47
C HIS A 190 10.35 -11.01 -21.54
N PRO A 191 9.50 -11.89 -22.14
CA PRO A 191 9.97 -12.86 -23.13
C PRO A 191 10.47 -12.19 -24.42
N LYS A 192 9.90 -11.05 -24.82
CA LYS A 192 10.38 -10.30 -26.01
C LYS A 192 11.79 -9.74 -25.81
N LYS A 193 12.11 -9.20 -24.62
CA LYS A 193 13.46 -8.70 -24.32
C LYS A 193 14.51 -9.81 -24.27
N GLN A 194 14.17 -11.00 -23.75
CA GLN A 194 15.09 -12.13 -23.74
C GLN A 194 15.32 -12.73 -25.13
N MET A 195 14.33 -12.70 -26.02
CA MET A 195 14.51 -13.13 -27.41
C MET A 195 15.29 -12.10 -28.25
N GLN A 196 15.04 -10.80 -28.08
CA GLN A 196 15.81 -9.74 -28.76
C GLN A 196 17.27 -9.72 -28.29
N ALA A 197 17.55 -9.82 -26.98
CA ALA A 197 18.92 -9.90 -26.48
C ALA A 197 19.67 -11.17 -26.96
N LYS A 198 18.97 -12.29 -27.18
CA LYS A 198 19.55 -13.50 -27.79
C LYS A 198 19.78 -13.37 -29.30
N GLN A 199 19.01 -12.55 -30.00
CA GLN A 199 19.19 -12.28 -31.43
C GLN A 199 20.32 -11.27 -31.69
N GLU A 200 20.46 -10.27 -30.83
CA GLU A 200 21.53 -9.26 -30.90
C GLU A 200 22.89 -9.79 -30.38
N GLY A 201 22.88 -10.82 -29.51
CA GLY A 201 24.09 -11.50 -29.03
C GLY A 201 24.70 -12.54 -29.98
N ARG A 202 24.12 -12.77 -31.16
CA ARG A 202 24.75 -13.60 -32.21
C ARG A 202 25.64 -12.72 -33.09
N LEU A 203 26.91 -12.60 -32.69
CA LEU A 203 27.97 -12.09 -33.56
C LEU A 203 27.99 -12.86 -34.90
N PRO A 204 28.29 -12.18 -36.04
CA PRO A 204 28.36 -12.84 -37.33
C PRO A 204 29.46 -13.91 -37.32
N ARG A 205 29.10 -15.14 -37.70
CA ARG A 205 30.04 -16.20 -38.07
C ARG A 205 30.79 -15.73 -39.31
N GLY A 206 31.95 -15.10 -39.13
CA GLY A 206 32.67 -14.53 -40.25
C GLY A 206 34.05 -13.99 -39.89
N GLN A 207 34.87 -14.78 -39.19
CA GLN A 207 36.33 -14.69 -39.31
C GLN A 207 36.92 -16.07 -39.00
N ARG A 208 37.17 -16.82 -40.08
CA ARG A 208 38.05 -17.98 -40.08
C ARG A 208 39.47 -17.44 -39.84
N ALA A 209 40.07 -17.75 -38.70
CA ALA A 209 41.51 -17.68 -38.56
C ALA A 209 42.06 -19.03 -39.01
N SER A 210 42.67 -19.01 -40.18
CA SER A 210 43.41 -20.07 -40.83
C SER A 210 44.62 -20.52 -40.02
N THR A 211 44.76 -21.83 -39.93
CA THR A 211 45.94 -22.60 -39.57
C THR A 211 47.22 -22.04 -40.22
N GLN A 212 48.25 -21.77 -39.42
CA GLN A 212 49.64 -21.95 -39.85
C GLN A 212 50.37 -22.79 -38.82
N ILE A 213 50.78 -23.97 -39.32
CA ILE A 213 51.76 -24.87 -38.78
C ILE A 213 53.13 -24.27 -39.12
N SER A 214 54.03 -24.17 -38.14
CA SER A 214 55.45 -24.31 -38.42
C SER A 214 56.18 -24.80 -37.17
N ASP A 215 56.70 -26.02 -37.29
CA ASP A 215 57.74 -26.58 -36.48
C ASP A 215 58.93 -25.61 -36.35
N LYS A 216 59.59 -25.62 -35.19
CA LYS A 216 61.05 -25.69 -35.12
C LYS A 216 61.53 -26.08 -33.73
N GLU A 217 62.34 -27.14 -33.76
CA GLU A 217 63.28 -27.62 -32.76
C GLU A 217 64.18 -26.51 -32.20
N GLY A 218 64.72 -26.74 -31.00
CA GLY A 218 65.88 -25.99 -30.50
C GLY A 218 66.13 -26.12 -29.00
N ASP A 219 66.86 -27.16 -28.63
CA ASP A 219 67.89 -27.27 -27.58
C ASP A 219 67.80 -26.55 -26.21
N ASN A 220 68.09 -27.38 -25.19
CA ASN A 220 68.68 -27.15 -23.85
C ASN A 220 69.90 -26.16 -23.85
N PRO A 221 70.59 -25.84 -22.72
CA PRO A 221 70.39 -26.16 -21.30
C PRO A 221 70.61 -24.98 -20.30
N LEU A 222 70.23 -25.21 -19.03
CA LEU A 222 71.02 -25.10 -17.76
C LEU A 222 70.09 -24.86 -16.56
#